data_AF-A0A6I5R7K1-F1
#
_entry.id   AF-A0A6I5R7K1-F1
#
_cell.length_a   1.000
_cell.length_b   1.000
_cell.length_c   1.000
_cell.angle_alpha   90.00
_cell.angle_beta   90.00
_cell.angle_gamma   90.00
#
_symmetry.space_group_name_H-M   'P 1'
#
loop_
_entity.id
_entity.type
_entity.pdbx_description
1 polymer ?
#
loop_
_entity_poly.entity_id
_entity_poly.type
_entity_poly.pdbx_seq_one_letter_code
_entity_poly.pdbx_strand_id
1 'polypeptide(L)'
;MKRLPITSILLGITLAFLLHYFPSPASSLAQDAQPTRGQVPLQGEFDSIVLDFHETPEVLSQLPDVLTALSTNFNLNPTLNSEFSEADNIYVVPGDRALLKDLQTSTLVSKTEFIEPNYIYSKDGFSVNDPDYDKQWNLRQIEAESAWEKRVNGQGVTVAIIDTGISQGPDLAKTEFVAGYDFVNDRTDASDDNGHGTHVAGTIAQSTNNGYGVAGIAHGAKLMPLKVLNRGGSGTISDIAEAIRFAADHGADVINMSLGGGGESALMREAIDYAYGKGVVIVAAAGNESRNSASYPALYPNVIGVSAIGPNGEKAVYSNYGEGVDIAAPGGVTGERELDGILQETINPRTSGEFQFKHFQGTSMASPHVAGVAALIKSQHPNMSPEQVWEVLQASAQSVEGDRQNHFGVGYLNAKQAVQGTSPIRFDFSGLNWKDMAFKLSISALLSWLLIPRGSNFNPWNFTFLLGIVLGSIGLFFFRAIYIANVPHWPLRLVGSAIPELGGAIWNNATLNPIFASVLIPFGLMTLLVSHRSLKWVSLGIAIGMTAFMVVATFGAPSILWIGTGRVAQIYLLANAVICGILTALFFRVALDNQQANP
;
A
#
# COMPACT_ATOMS: atom_id res chain seq x y z
N MET A 1 -30.55 -53.71 17.10
CA MET A 1 -29.23 -53.11 16.80
C MET A 1 -29.23 -52.65 15.34
N LYS A 2 -29.44 -51.35 15.08
CA LYS A 2 -29.42 -50.80 13.71
C LYS A 2 -28.38 -49.67 13.65
N ARG A 3 -27.28 -50.01 12.97
CA ARG A 3 -26.22 -49.20 12.31
C ARG A 3 -26.02 -47.76 12.81
N LEU A 4 -24.89 -47.56 13.50
CA LEU A 4 -24.21 -46.26 13.61
C LEU A 4 -23.88 -45.72 12.20
N PRO A 5 -24.09 -44.42 11.92
CA PRO A 5 -23.61 -43.84 10.68
C PRO A 5 -22.15 -43.41 10.87
N ILE A 6 -21.26 -44.23 10.32
CA ILE A 6 -19.80 -43.98 10.16
C ILE A 6 -19.53 -42.68 9.36
N THR A 7 -20.55 -42.10 8.73
CA THR A 7 -20.50 -40.85 7.97
C THR A 7 -20.26 -39.60 8.84
N SER A 8 -20.64 -39.59 10.12
CA SER A 8 -20.44 -38.41 10.99
C SER A 8 -18.99 -38.26 11.48
N ILE A 9 -18.25 -39.36 11.59
CA ILE A 9 -16.82 -39.37 11.95
C ILE A 9 -15.98 -39.07 10.70
N LEU A 10 -16.37 -39.59 9.53
CA LEU A 10 -15.66 -39.28 8.29
C LEU A 10 -15.81 -37.82 7.87
N LEU A 11 -16.97 -37.18 8.06
CA LEU A 11 -17.17 -35.77 7.67
C LEU A 11 -16.40 -34.79 8.57
N GLY A 12 -16.25 -35.09 9.86
CA GLY A 12 -15.38 -34.33 10.77
C GLY A 12 -13.89 -34.44 10.38
N ILE A 13 -13.48 -35.62 9.89
CA ILE A 13 -12.12 -35.84 9.38
C ILE A 13 -11.93 -35.19 8.00
N THR A 14 -12.96 -35.16 7.13
CA THR A 14 -12.86 -34.48 5.81
C THR A 14 -12.86 -32.97 5.93
N LEU A 15 -13.60 -32.40 6.89
CA LEU A 15 -13.57 -30.96 7.17
C LEU A 15 -12.24 -30.55 7.83
N ALA A 16 -11.67 -31.40 8.69
CA ALA A 16 -10.33 -31.20 9.25
C ALA A 16 -9.21 -31.34 8.19
N PHE A 17 -9.37 -32.22 7.20
CA PHE A 17 -8.44 -32.36 6.07
C PHE A 17 -8.54 -31.20 5.07
N LEU A 18 -9.74 -30.66 4.81
CA LEU A 18 -9.95 -29.47 3.97
C LEU A 18 -9.38 -28.20 4.62
N LEU A 19 -9.32 -28.12 5.96
CA LEU A 19 -8.73 -27.01 6.70
C LEU A 19 -7.20 -27.10 6.85
N HIS A 20 -6.58 -28.24 6.53
CA HIS A 20 -5.12 -28.42 6.52
C HIS A 20 -4.46 -27.97 5.20
N TYR A 21 -5.26 -27.59 4.20
CA TYR A 21 -4.81 -27.27 2.83
C TYR A 21 -4.83 -25.78 2.47
N PHE A 22 -4.99 -24.88 3.44
CA PHE A 22 -4.68 -23.46 3.21
C PHE A 22 -3.18 -23.23 3.39
N PRO A 23 -2.44 -22.87 2.32
CA PRO A 23 -1.00 -22.69 2.42
C PRO A 23 -0.67 -21.43 3.23
N SER A 24 0.25 -21.58 4.18
CA SER A 24 0.99 -20.47 4.78
C SER A 24 1.79 -19.75 3.68
N PRO A 25 1.88 -18.40 3.68
CA PRO A 25 2.72 -17.70 2.71
C PRO A 25 4.15 -17.65 3.24
N ALA A 26 4.90 -18.74 3.08
CA ALA A 26 6.36 -18.70 3.01
C ALA A 26 6.91 -20.09 2.67
N SER A 27 7.93 -20.07 1.81
CA SER A 27 8.84 -21.17 1.46
C SER A 27 8.22 -22.41 0.81
N SER A 28 8.11 -22.41 -0.52
CA SER A 28 8.70 -23.44 -1.40
C SER A 28 8.07 -23.41 -2.78
N LEU A 29 8.69 -22.76 -3.77
CA LEU A 29 8.47 -23.10 -5.18
C LEU A 29 9.75 -22.82 -5.98
N ALA A 30 10.73 -23.71 -5.79
CA ALA A 30 11.62 -24.09 -6.86
C ALA A 30 11.21 -25.50 -7.27
N GLN A 31 10.81 -25.64 -8.54
CA GLN A 31 10.65 -26.84 -9.37
C GLN A 31 9.24 -27.03 -9.97
N ASP A 32 9.28 -26.99 -11.30
CA ASP A 32 8.36 -27.56 -12.29
C ASP A 32 6.92 -27.03 -12.36
N ALA A 33 6.75 -25.95 -13.12
CA ALA A 33 5.48 -25.63 -13.79
C ALA A 33 5.72 -25.39 -15.29
N GLN A 34 5.42 -26.40 -16.11
CA GLN A 34 5.15 -26.21 -17.53
C GLN A 34 3.91 -25.32 -17.69
N PRO A 35 3.95 -24.21 -18.44
CA PRO A 35 2.82 -23.30 -18.56
C PRO A 35 1.73 -23.85 -19.48
N THR A 36 0.50 -23.83 -18.99
CA THR A 36 -0.72 -24.14 -19.73
C THR A 36 -1.01 -23.02 -20.74
N ARG A 37 -1.15 -23.40 -22.02
CA ARG A 37 -1.48 -22.50 -23.15
C ARG A 37 -2.87 -21.88 -22.95
N GLY A 38 -2.90 -20.57 -22.74
CA GLY A 38 -4.14 -19.78 -22.67
C GLY A 38 -3.98 -18.27 -22.46
N GLN A 39 -2.75 -17.78 -22.28
CA GLN A 39 -2.46 -16.34 -22.28
C GLN A 39 -1.92 -15.94 -23.66
N VAL A 40 -2.42 -14.83 -24.20
CA VAL A 40 -1.76 -14.14 -25.33
C VAL A 40 -0.35 -13.79 -24.83
N PRO A 41 0.73 -14.30 -25.44
CA PRO A 41 2.08 -14.04 -24.95
C PRO A 41 2.35 -12.54 -25.01
N LEU A 42 2.93 -11.98 -23.95
CA LEU A 42 3.58 -10.67 -23.98
C LEU A 42 4.58 -10.69 -25.15
N GLN A 43 4.32 -9.92 -26.21
CA GLN A 43 5.22 -9.84 -27.35
C GLN A 43 6.39 -8.94 -26.99
N GLY A 44 7.60 -9.47 -26.92
CA GLY A 44 8.82 -8.72 -26.56
C GLY A 44 9.09 -7.52 -27.49
N GLU A 45 9.84 -6.56 -26.97
CA GLU A 45 10.35 -5.41 -27.74
C GLU A 45 11.65 -5.80 -28.47
N PHE A 46 11.81 -5.28 -29.69
CA PHE A 46 13.01 -5.42 -30.52
C PHE A 46 13.10 -4.24 -31.49
N ASP A 47 14.31 -3.87 -31.88
CA ASP A 47 14.63 -2.86 -32.89
C ASP A 47 15.50 -3.42 -34.05
N SER A 48 15.79 -4.72 -33.99
CA SER A 48 16.56 -5.46 -34.99
C SER A 48 16.01 -6.88 -35.18
N ILE A 49 16.34 -7.48 -36.32
CA ILE A 49 15.88 -8.81 -36.77
C ILE A 49 17.10 -9.70 -36.94
N VAL A 50 17.01 -10.92 -36.43
CA VAL A 50 18.02 -11.97 -36.63
C VAL A 50 17.70 -12.73 -37.91
N LEU A 51 18.71 -12.89 -38.76
CA LEU A 51 18.69 -13.70 -39.97
C LEU A 51 19.71 -14.82 -39.81
N ASP A 52 19.22 -16.03 -39.58
CA ASP A 52 20.04 -17.23 -39.45
C ASP A 52 19.98 -18.04 -40.76
N PHE A 53 21.10 -18.21 -41.45
CA PHE A 53 21.15 -18.84 -42.78
C PHE A 53 21.59 -20.31 -42.70
N HIS A 54 20.91 -21.18 -43.45
CA HIS A 54 21.28 -22.59 -43.52
C HIS A 54 22.74 -22.82 -43.96
N GLU A 55 23.46 -23.69 -43.27
CA GLU A 55 24.86 -24.02 -43.56
C GLU A 55 25.03 -25.08 -44.66
N THR A 56 24.06 -25.15 -45.58
CA THR A 56 24.14 -26.05 -46.74
C THR A 56 25.06 -25.46 -47.82
N PRO A 57 25.88 -26.28 -48.52
CA PRO A 57 26.79 -25.78 -49.57
C PRO A 57 26.10 -24.92 -50.64
N GLU A 58 24.85 -25.23 -50.95
CA GLU A 58 24.02 -24.51 -51.91
C GLU A 58 23.66 -23.09 -51.44
N VAL A 59 23.36 -22.91 -50.15
CA VAL A 59 23.03 -21.59 -49.57
C VAL A 59 24.29 -20.77 -49.35
N LEU A 60 25.35 -21.38 -48.80
CA LEU A 60 26.62 -20.70 -48.51
C LEU A 60 27.29 -20.15 -49.77
N SER A 61 27.24 -20.90 -50.88
CA SER A 61 27.79 -20.42 -52.16
C SER A 61 27.04 -19.21 -52.74
N GLN A 62 25.79 -18.97 -52.32
CA GLN A 62 24.95 -17.86 -52.77
C GLN A 62 24.82 -16.74 -51.74
N LEU A 63 25.36 -16.92 -50.53
CA LEU A 63 25.18 -16.01 -49.42
C LEU A 63 25.65 -14.56 -49.74
N PRO A 64 26.81 -14.33 -50.38
CA PRO A 64 27.24 -12.97 -50.74
C PRO A 64 26.23 -12.23 -51.64
N ASP A 65 25.62 -12.94 -52.60
CA ASP A 65 24.62 -12.39 -53.50
C ASP A 65 23.31 -12.08 -52.76
N VAL A 66 22.94 -12.91 -51.79
CA VAL A 66 21.75 -12.73 -50.94
C VAL A 66 21.91 -11.51 -50.03
N LEU A 67 23.08 -11.35 -49.40
CA LEU A 67 23.38 -10.16 -48.57
C LEU A 67 23.39 -8.88 -49.41
N THR A 68 23.91 -8.94 -50.64
CA THR A 68 23.88 -7.81 -51.59
C THR A 68 22.44 -7.48 -52.01
N ALA A 69 21.60 -8.49 -52.21
CA ALA A 69 20.19 -8.30 -52.56
C ALA A 69 19.39 -7.69 -51.40
N LEU A 70 19.70 -8.04 -50.14
CA LEU A 70 19.12 -7.39 -48.96
C LEU A 70 19.44 -5.89 -48.90
N SER A 71 20.68 -5.52 -49.21
CA SER A 71 21.10 -4.11 -49.30
C SER A 71 20.42 -3.37 -50.45
N THR A 72 20.24 -4.02 -51.60
CA THR A 72 19.67 -3.36 -52.78
C THR A 72 18.14 -3.28 -52.73
N ASN A 73 17.46 -4.33 -52.28
CA ASN A 73 16.00 -4.44 -52.37
C ASN A 73 15.29 -3.92 -51.12
N PHE A 74 15.93 -4.01 -49.96
CA PHE A 74 15.35 -3.62 -48.68
C PHE A 74 16.11 -2.47 -48.00
N ASN A 75 17.20 -1.97 -48.61
CA ASN A 75 18.08 -0.97 -48.01
C ASN A 75 18.62 -1.40 -46.63
N LEU A 76 18.85 -2.70 -46.45
CA LEU A 76 19.35 -3.30 -45.22
C LEU A 76 20.82 -3.68 -45.40
N ASN A 77 21.66 -3.35 -44.43
CA ASN A 77 23.04 -3.81 -44.41
C ASN A 77 23.18 -4.86 -43.31
N PRO A 78 23.09 -6.17 -43.63
CA PRO A 78 23.22 -7.21 -42.63
C PRO A 78 24.66 -7.26 -42.14
N THR A 79 24.83 -7.27 -40.83
CA THR A 79 26.13 -7.42 -40.18
C THR A 79 26.13 -8.70 -39.37
N LEU A 80 27.26 -9.38 -39.29
CA LEU A 80 27.41 -10.49 -38.35
C LEU A 80 27.11 -10.02 -36.93
N ASN A 81 26.37 -10.81 -36.16
CA ASN A 81 26.05 -10.46 -34.77
C ASN A 81 27.32 -10.33 -33.90
N SER A 82 28.29 -11.23 -34.11
CA SER A 82 29.60 -11.22 -33.46
C SER A 82 30.64 -11.97 -34.29
N GLU A 83 31.91 -11.92 -33.88
CA GLU A 83 32.98 -12.73 -34.50
C GLU A 83 32.69 -14.25 -34.46
N PHE A 84 31.90 -14.72 -33.48
CA PHE A 84 31.52 -16.13 -33.36
C PHE A 84 30.38 -16.52 -34.31
N SER A 85 29.67 -15.53 -34.85
CA SER A 85 28.51 -15.73 -35.72
C SER A 85 28.90 -16.05 -37.16
N GLU A 86 30.18 -15.99 -37.51
CA GLU A 86 30.68 -16.34 -38.84
C GLU A 86 30.52 -17.84 -39.14
N ALA A 87 30.72 -18.71 -38.13
CA ALA A 87 30.58 -20.16 -38.30
C ALA A 87 29.12 -20.57 -38.54
N ASP A 88 28.20 -19.90 -37.85
CA ASP A 88 26.76 -20.20 -37.86
C ASP A 88 25.98 -19.29 -38.83
N ASN A 89 26.67 -18.40 -39.57
CA ASN A 89 26.07 -17.48 -40.55
C ASN A 89 24.92 -16.62 -39.99
N ILE A 90 25.05 -16.13 -38.76
CA ILE A 90 24.02 -15.33 -38.08
C ILE A 90 24.25 -13.84 -38.34
N TYR A 91 23.30 -13.21 -39.03
CA TYR A 91 23.31 -11.79 -39.34
C TYR A 91 22.19 -11.05 -38.60
N VAL A 92 22.42 -9.76 -38.35
CA VAL A 92 21.44 -8.86 -37.74
C VAL A 92 21.21 -7.68 -38.68
N VAL A 93 19.95 -7.29 -38.83
CA VAL A 93 19.53 -6.09 -39.56
C VAL A 93 18.63 -5.21 -38.68
N PRO A 94 18.76 -3.88 -38.68
CA PRO A 94 17.79 -2.99 -38.04
C PRO A 94 16.41 -3.19 -38.67
N GLY A 95 15.34 -3.24 -37.87
CA GLY A 95 14.02 -3.55 -38.41
C GLY A 95 12.89 -3.59 -37.39
N ASP A 96 11.69 -3.25 -37.85
CA ASP A 96 10.46 -3.29 -37.07
C ASP A 96 9.60 -4.53 -37.39
N ARG A 97 8.42 -4.61 -36.78
CA ARG A 97 7.48 -5.72 -37.00
C ARG A 97 6.92 -5.81 -38.41
N ALA A 98 6.85 -4.69 -39.13
CA ALA A 98 6.38 -4.70 -40.51
C ALA A 98 7.46 -5.33 -41.41
N LEU A 99 8.71 -4.88 -41.26
CA LEU A 99 9.84 -5.46 -41.99
C LEU A 99 10.05 -6.94 -41.65
N LEU A 100 9.92 -7.33 -40.39
CA LEU A 100 9.98 -8.73 -39.97
C LEU A 100 8.98 -9.59 -40.76
N LYS A 101 7.74 -9.13 -40.88
CA LYS A 101 6.69 -9.83 -41.63
C LYS A 101 7.01 -9.90 -43.13
N ASP A 102 7.55 -8.83 -43.69
CA ASP A 102 7.95 -8.78 -45.10
C ASP A 102 9.09 -9.78 -45.38
N LEU A 103 10.11 -9.83 -44.50
CA LEU A 103 11.20 -10.79 -44.62
C LEU A 103 10.71 -12.24 -44.44
N GLN A 104 9.82 -12.50 -43.48
CA GLN A 104 9.18 -13.80 -43.25
C GLN A 104 8.22 -14.26 -44.36
N THR A 105 7.87 -13.39 -45.29
CA THR A 105 7.04 -13.74 -46.47
C THR A 105 7.81 -13.69 -47.78
N SER A 106 9.09 -13.29 -47.72
CA SER A 106 9.99 -13.23 -48.87
C SER A 106 10.57 -14.59 -49.24
N THR A 107 11.29 -14.65 -50.37
CA THR A 107 12.05 -15.84 -50.78
C THR A 107 13.24 -16.14 -49.87
N LEU A 108 13.55 -15.29 -48.88
CA LEU A 108 14.64 -15.53 -47.94
C LEU A 108 14.34 -16.71 -47.00
N VAL A 109 13.06 -16.97 -46.71
CA VAL A 109 12.64 -18.08 -45.84
C VAL A 109 13.19 -19.42 -46.31
N SER A 110 13.35 -19.65 -47.61
CA SER A 110 13.93 -20.92 -48.11
C SER A 110 15.45 -21.02 -47.95
N LYS A 111 16.11 -19.92 -47.58
CA LYS A 111 17.56 -19.84 -47.38
C LYS A 111 17.95 -19.66 -45.91
N THR A 112 16.98 -19.36 -45.05
CA THR A 112 17.18 -19.09 -43.62
C THR A 112 16.55 -20.16 -42.76
N GLU A 113 17.24 -20.57 -41.69
CA GLU A 113 16.64 -21.39 -40.64
C GLU A 113 15.65 -20.57 -39.81
N PHE A 114 16.04 -19.33 -39.47
CA PHE A 114 15.20 -18.41 -38.71
C PHE A 114 15.24 -16.98 -39.27
N ILE A 115 14.06 -16.36 -39.28
CA ILE A 115 13.87 -14.91 -39.44
C ILE A 115 13.01 -14.49 -38.25
N GLU A 116 13.64 -13.94 -37.22
CA GLU A 116 12.99 -13.72 -35.94
C GLU A 116 13.38 -12.37 -35.32
N PRO A 117 12.53 -11.80 -34.44
CA PRO A 117 12.89 -10.58 -33.73
C PRO A 117 14.09 -10.81 -32.82
N ASN A 118 15.07 -9.91 -32.89
CA ASN A 118 16.19 -9.87 -31.96
C ASN A 118 15.72 -9.24 -30.64
N TYR A 119 15.06 -10.04 -29.80
CA TYR A 119 14.48 -9.54 -28.55
C TYR A 119 15.55 -8.94 -27.64
N ILE A 120 15.25 -7.76 -27.10
CA ILE A 120 16.13 -7.09 -26.15
C ILE A 120 15.91 -7.72 -24.77
N TYR A 121 16.93 -8.43 -24.27
CA TYR A 121 16.95 -8.95 -22.91
C TYR A 121 17.64 -7.92 -22.01
N SER A 122 16.88 -7.26 -21.12
CA SER A 122 17.44 -6.45 -20.04
C SER A 122 17.49 -7.25 -18.74
N LYS A 123 18.55 -7.07 -17.95
CA LYS A 123 18.53 -7.43 -16.54
C LYS A 123 17.52 -6.51 -15.86
N ASP A 124 16.34 -7.02 -15.52
CA ASP A 124 15.24 -6.24 -14.95
C ASP A 124 15.71 -5.34 -13.80
N GLY A 125 15.64 -4.03 -14.03
CA GLY A 125 15.92 -2.95 -13.10
C GLY A 125 15.79 -1.64 -13.86
N PHE A 126 15.09 -0.65 -13.29
CA PHE A 126 15.08 0.70 -13.84
C PHE A 126 16.49 1.28 -13.70
N SER A 127 17.29 1.24 -14.76
CA SER A 127 18.63 1.81 -14.73
C SER A 127 18.55 3.33 -14.90
N VAL A 128 19.09 4.04 -13.91
CA VAL A 128 19.27 5.48 -13.97
C VAL A 128 20.60 5.78 -14.68
N ASN A 129 20.57 6.49 -15.80
CA ASN A 129 21.76 6.77 -16.61
C ASN A 129 22.45 8.11 -16.30
N ASP A 130 21.94 8.84 -15.31
CA ASP A 130 22.43 10.16 -14.91
C ASP A 130 23.77 10.03 -14.16
N PRO A 131 24.86 10.71 -14.60
CA PRO A 131 26.22 10.46 -14.13
C PRO A 131 26.47 10.63 -12.62
N ASP A 132 25.71 11.50 -11.96
CA ASP A 132 25.85 11.79 -10.53
C ASP A 132 24.81 11.07 -9.66
N TYR A 133 23.95 10.24 -10.25
CA TYR A 133 22.91 9.48 -9.53
C TYR A 133 23.48 8.62 -8.39
N ASP A 134 24.68 8.04 -8.57
CA ASP A 134 25.32 7.23 -7.53
C ASP A 134 25.62 8.01 -6.24
N LYS A 135 25.64 9.34 -6.29
CA LYS A 135 25.82 10.23 -5.14
C LYS A 135 24.52 10.51 -4.39
N GLN A 136 23.36 10.21 -4.97
CA GLN A 136 22.03 10.45 -4.38
C GLN A 136 21.56 9.28 -3.50
N TRP A 137 22.23 9.10 -2.36
CA TRP A 137 21.88 8.07 -1.37
C TRP A 137 20.41 8.13 -0.93
N ASN A 138 19.82 9.32 -0.95
CA ASN A 138 18.45 9.63 -0.55
C ASN A 138 17.39 8.89 -1.38
N LEU A 139 17.62 8.73 -2.69
CA LEU A 139 16.68 8.08 -3.60
C LEU A 139 16.64 6.56 -3.35
N ARG A 140 17.80 5.97 -3.04
CA ARG A 140 17.88 4.56 -2.61
C ARG A 140 17.24 4.34 -1.25
N GLN A 141 17.40 5.27 -0.30
CA GLN A 141 16.84 5.12 1.05
C GLN A 141 15.30 5.07 1.04
N ILE A 142 14.64 5.77 0.12
CA ILE A 142 13.18 5.74 -0.04
C ILE A 142 12.70 4.67 -1.04
N GLU A 143 13.59 3.82 -1.55
CA GLU A 143 13.30 2.81 -2.59
C GLU A 143 12.69 3.40 -3.88
N ALA A 144 13.18 4.56 -4.35
CA ALA A 144 12.65 5.25 -5.54
C ALA A 144 12.75 4.41 -6.84
N GLU A 145 13.86 3.72 -7.06
CA GLU A 145 14.05 2.87 -8.26
C GLU A 145 12.95 1.80 -8.40
N SER A 146 12.60 1.13 -7.31
CA SER A 146 11.54 0.14 -7.30
C SER A 146 10.15 0.75 -7.51
N ALA A 147 9.97 2.04 -7.24
CA ALA A 147 8.75 2.75 -7.62
C ALA A 147 8.71 3.01 -9.14
N TRP A 148 9.84 3.40 -9.74
CA TRP A 148 9.96 3.69 -11.17
C TRP A 148 9.91 2.45 -12.07
N GLU A 149 10.30 1.27 -11.58
CA GLU A 149 10.16 -0.02 -12.29
C GLU A 149 8.73 -0.26 -12.80
N LYS A 150 7.72 0.28 -12.12
CA LYS A 150 6.31 0.21 -12.53
C LYS A 150 5.91 1.28 -13.56
N ARG A 151 6.87 2.02 -14.10
CA ARG A 151 6.69 3.19 -14.97
C ARG A 151 5.85 4.30 -14.31
N VAL A 152 5.90 4.40 -12.98
CA VAL A 152 5.24 5.45 -12.20
C VAL A 152 6.25 6.55 -11.96
N ASN A 153 6.09 7.69 -12.63
CA ASN A 153 7.04 8.81 -12.60
C ASN A 153 6.40 10.15 -12.24
N GLY A 154 5.11 10.19 -11.87
CA GLY A 154 4.42 11.44 -11.55
C GLY A 154 3.74 12.11 -12.74
N GLN A 155 3.69 11.46 -13.92
CA GLN A 155 3.07 12.03 -15.12
C GLN A 155 1.63 12.49 -14.88
N GLY A 156 1.33 13.70 -15.35
CA GLY A 156 -0.01 14.30 -15.26
C GLY A 156 -0.30 15.03 -13.96
N VAL A 157 0.61 14.99 -12.98
CA VAL A 157 0.48 15.68 -11.69
C VAL A 157 1.21 17.02 -11.72
N THR A 158 0.60 18.07 -11.17
CA THR A 158 1.23 19.38 -10.99
C THR A 158 1.65 19.58 -9.53
N VAL A 159 2.94 19.84 -9.30
CA VAL A 159 3.48 20.13 -7.97
C VAL A 159 3.86 21.60 -7.87
N ALA A 160 3.19 22.33 -6.98
CA ALA A 160 3.51 23.73 -6.68
C ALA A 160 4.63 23.84 -5.64
N ILE A 161 5.65 24.61 -5.98
CA ILE A 161 6.82 24.87 -5.14
C ILE A 161 6.72 26.30 -4.63
N ILE A 162 6.33 26.44 -3.37
CA ILE A 162 6.21 27.74 -2.70
C ILE A 162 7.54 28.02 -2.00
N ASP A 163 8.42 28.79 -2.64
CA ASP A 163 9.83 28.92 -2.24
C ASP A 163 10.49 30.22 -2.80
N THR A 164 11.79 30.23 -3.07
CA THR A 164 12.55 31.35 -3.65
C THR A 164 12.41 31.51 -5.16
N GLY A 165 11.54 30.73 -5.81
CA GLY A 165 11.44 30.62 -7.26
C GLY A 165 12.16 29.39 -7.82
N ILE A 166 12.07 29.18 -9.13
CA ILE A 166 12.77 28.08 -9.82
C ILE A 166 13.44 28.61 -11.07
N SER A 167 14.74 28.34 -11.21
CA SER A 167 15.48 28.59 -12.45
C SER A 167 15.65 27.29 -13.21
N GLN A 168 15.09 27.20 -14.42
CA GLN A 168 15.13 26.00 -15.24
C GLN A 168 16.52 25.84 -15.86
N GLY A 169 17.37 25.04 -15.21
CA GLY A 169 18.72 24.71 -15.66
C GLY A 169 18.77 23.56 -16.65
N PRO A 170 19.99 23.22 -17.11
CA PRO A 170 20.22 22.07 -17.99
C PRO A 170 19.58 20.78 -17.50
N ASP A 171 19.59 20.51 -16.20
CA ASP A 171 19.08 19.26 -15.63
C ASP A 171 17.58 19.32 -15.26
N LEU A 172 16.95 20.48 -15.44
CA LEU A 172 15.49 20.67 -15.45
C LEU A 172 14.94 20.92 -16.86
N ALA A 173 15.76 20.78 -17.91
CA ALA A 173 15.38 21.13 -19.28
C ALA A 173 14.26 20.24 -19.85
N LYS A 174 14.11 19.00 -19.38
CA LYS A 174 13.02 18.10 -19.79
C LYS A 174 11.81 18.15 -18.86
N THR A 175 11.93 18.83 -17.71
CA THR A 175 10.84 19.00 -16.76
C THR A 175 9.83 20.01 -17.31
N GLU A 176 8.54 19.66 -17.26
CA GLU A 176 7.47 20.55 -17.73
C GLU A 176 7.14 21.58 -16.64
N PHE A 177 7.05 22.85 -17.01
CA PHE A 177 6.63 23.93 -16.11
C PHE A 177 5.26 24.45 -16.52
N VAL A 178 4.39 24.64 -15.54
CA VAL A 178 3.15 25.40 -15.72
C VAL A 178 3.36 26.86 -15.29
N ALA A 179 2.38 27.72 -15.58
CA ALA A 179 2.45 29.13 -15.20
C ALA A 179 2.64 29.29 -13.69
N GLY A 180 3.65 30.06 -13.31
CA GLY A 180 3.95 30.43 -11.93
C GLY A 180 3.74 31.91 -11.66
N TYR A 181 4.12 32.35 -10.46
CA TYR A 181 4.03 33.75 -10.06
C TYR A 181 5.06 34.11 -8.99
N ASP A 182 5.58 35.33 -9.07
CA ASP A 182 6.47 35.96 -8.10
C ASP A 182 5.68 36.97 -7.28
N PHE A 183 5.28 36.54 -6.07
CA PHE A 183 4.56 37.36 -5.10
C PHE A 183 5.48 38.37 -4.39
N VAL A 184 6.80 38.19 -4.48
CA VAL A 184 7.75 39.14 -3.87
C VAL A 184 7.86 40.41 -4.72
N ASN A 185 7.78 40.27 -6.04
CA ASN A 185 7.97 41.38 -6.99
C ASN A 185 6.75 41.64 -7.89
N ASP A 186 5.62 41.01 -7.63
CA ASP A 186 4.35 41.14 -8.36
C ASP A 186 4.47 40.97 -9.88
N ARG A 187 5.00 39.81 -10.31
CA ARG A 187 5.22 39.51 -11.73
C ARG A 187 5.08 38.01 -12.03
N THR A 188 4.89 37.66 -13.31
CA THR A 188 4.73 36.26 -13.74
C THR A 188 6.06 35.49 -13.82
N ASP A 189 7.18 36.19 -13.83
CA ASP A 189 8.51 35.58 -13.83
C ASP A 189 8.91 35.20 -12.39
N ALA A 190 8.78 33.91 -12.08
CA ALA A 190 9.11 33.30 -10.79
C ALA A 190 10.49 32.63 -10.78
N SER A 191 11.45 33.18 -11.53
CA SER A 191 12.84 32.72 -11.54
C SER A 191 13.49 32.82 -10.15
N ASP A 192 14.38 31.86 -9.87
CA ASP A 192 15.11 31.80 -8.62
C ASP A 192 16.30 32.76 -8.65
N ASP A 193 16.53 33.45 -7.53
CA ASP A 193 17.69 34.33 -7.30
C ASP A 193 18.46 33.98 -6.02
N ASN A 194 18.10 32.86 -5.38
CA ASN A 194 18.70 32.34 -4.15
C ASN A 194 19.34 30.96 -4.35
N GLY A 195 18.66 30.05 -5.05
CA GLY A 195 19.09 28.67 -5.29
C GLY A 195 18.33 27.62 -4.49
N HIS A 196 17.69 28.01 -3.38
CA HIS A 196 16.95 27.08 -2.53
C HIS A 196 15.77 26.43 -3.26
N GLY A 197 14.89 27.23 -3.87
CA GLY A 197 13.73 26.73 -4.60
C GLY A 197 14.09 25.86 -5.81
N THR A 198 15.17 26.18 -6.53
CA THR A 198 15.66 25.34 -7.63
C THR A 198 16.13 23.96 -7.13
N HIS A 199 16.81 23.89 -5.98
CA HIS A 199 17.24 22.63 -5.38
C HIS A 199 16.06 21.77 -4.90
N VAL A 200 15.08 22.42 -4.27
CA VAL A 200 13.81 21.79 -3.83
C VAL A 200 13.04 21.22 -5.03
N ALA A 201 12.92 22.01 -6.10
CA ALA A 201 12.29 21.61 -7.35
C ALA A 201 12.95 20.38 -7.97
N GLY A 202 14.29 20.35 -8.02
CA GLY A 202 15.05 19.20 -8.50
C GLY A 202 14.81 17.94 -7.70
N THR A 203 14.73 18.04 -6.36
CA THR A 203 14.40 16.88 -5.52
C THR A 203 13.08 16.23 -5.91
N ILE A 204 12.09 17.03 -6.32
CA ILE A 204 10.80 16.51 -6.78
C ILE A 204 10.88 16.02 -8.23
N ALA A 205 11.35 16.83 -9.18
CA ALA A 205 11.19 16.54 -10.61
C ALA A 205 12.40 16.94 -11.48
N GLN A 206 13.63 16.73 -11.00
CA GLN A 206 14.81 16.73 -11.88
C GLN A 206 14.61 15.80 -13.08
N SER A 207 15.19 16.14 -14.24
CA SER A 207 15.10 15.34 -15.46
C SER A 207 15.87 14.02 -15.33
N THR A 208 15.21 12.95 -14.89
CA THR A 208 15.84 11.61 -14.80
C THR A 208 15.99 10.95 -16.18
N ASN A 209 17.06 10.17 -16.35
CA ASN A 209 17.42 9.45 -17.57
C ASN A 209 17.74 10.35 -18.77
N ASN A 210 18.40 11.48 -18.52
CA ASN A 210 18.83 12.41 -19.57
C ASN A 210 20.32 12.31 -19.92
N GLY A 211 21.09 11.49 -19.21
CA GLY A 211 22.54 11.34 -19.38
C GLY A 211 23.34 12.52 -18.82
N TYR A 212 22.75 13.31 -17.93
CA TYR A 212 23.31 14.53 -17.35
C TYR A 212 22.93 14.61 -15.86
N GLY A 213 23.80 15.20 -15.04
CA GLY A 213 23.48 15.51 -13.65
C GLY A 213 22.92 14.34 -12.84
N VAL A 214 21.73 14.56 -12.26
CA VAL A 214 21.12 13.77 -11.20
C VAL A 214 19.63 13.49 -11.47
N ALA A 215 18.97 12.75 -10.58
CA ALA A 215 17.57 12.33 -10.74
C ALA A 215 16.60 13.01 -9.74
N GLY A 216 15.33 13.05 -10.15
CA GLY A 216 14.18 13.52 -9.38
C GLY A 216 13.18 12.41 -9.10
N ILE A 217 12.41 12.53 -8.01
CA ILE A 217 11.51 11.47 -7.53
C ILE A 217 10.31 11.27 -8.47
N ALA A 218 9.58 12.34 -8.74
CA ALA A 218 8.45 12.42 -9.66
C ALA A 218 8.90 13.15 -10.95
N HIS A 219 9.91 12.60 -11.62
CA HIS A 219 10.56 13.19 -12.79
C HIS A 219 9.68 13.32 -14.05
N GLY A 220 8.42 12.87 -14.01
CA GLY A 220 7.39 13.12 -15.03
C GLY A 220 6.33 14.14 -14.61
N ALA A 221 6.37 14.65 -13.38
CA ALA A 221 5.45 15.68 -12.90
C ALA A 221 5.75 17.05 -13.50
N LYS A 222 4.76 17.93 -13.46
CA LYS A 222 4.90 19.34 -13.83
C LYS A 222 5.21 20.18 -12.60
N LEU A 223 6.00 21.23 -12.76
CA LEU A 223 6.32 22.16 -11.67
C LEU A 223 5.59 23.49 -11.84
N MET A 224 5.01 24.00 -10.75
CA MET A 224 4.45 25.35 -10.66
C MET A 224 5.34 26.20 -9.74
N PRO A 225 6.16 27.12 -10.29
CA PRO A 225 7.06 27.95 -9.49
C PRO A 225 6.28 29.10 -8.82
N LEU A 226 6.26 29.13 -7.48
CA LEU A 226 5.62 30.20 -6.71
C LEU A 226 6.67 30.86 -5.81
N LYS A 227 7.17 32.01 -6.23
CA LYS A 227 8.20 32.74 -5.49
C LYS A 227 7.55 33.61 -4.41
N VAL A 228 7.79 33.24 -3.16
CA VAL A 228 7.33 33.96 -1.96
C VAL A 228 8.48 34.34 -1.03
N LEU A 229 9.66 33.78 -1.27
CA LEU A 229 10.89 34.12 -0.56
C LEU A 229 11.79 34.97 -1.46
N ASN A 230 12.27 36.09 -0.92
CA ASN A 230 13.19 36.99 -1.60
C ASN A 230 14.61 36.36 -1.70
N ARG A 231 15.55 37.09 -2.33
CA ARG A 231 16.95 36.67 -2.47
C ARG A 231 17.64 36.27 -1.16
N GLY A 232 17.20 36.82 -0.03
CA GLY A 232 17.70 36.48 1.31
C GLY A 232 17.03 35.26 1.95
N GLY A 233 16.09 34.60 1.27
CA GLY A 233 15.31 33.47 1.79
C GLY A 233 14.22 33.90 2.78
N SER A 234 13.79 35.17 2.75
CA SER A 234 12.75 35.70 3.64
C SER A 234 11.48 36.03 2.87
N GLY A 235 10.32 35.76 3.45
CA GLY A 235 9.01 36.05 2.87
C GLY A 235 7.98 36.44 3.92
N THR A 236 6.80 36.82 3.48
CA THR A 236 5.71 37.23 4.37
C THR A 236 4.57 36.22 4.37
N ILE A 237 3.80 36.21 5.46
CA ILE A 237 2.63 35.34 5.58
C ILE A 237 1.57 35.65 4.52
N SER A 238 1.41 36.91 4.09
CA SER A 238 0.48 37.28 3.02
C SER A 238 0.85 36.62 1.71
N ASP A 239 2.12 36.72 1.30
CA ASP A 239 2.58 36.20 0.01
C ASP A 239 2.47 34.66 -0.02
N ILE A 240 2.82 34.01 1.09
CA ILE A 240 2.68 32.54 1.22
C ILE A 240 1.20 32.14 1.15
N ALA A 241 0.31 32.81 1.88
CA ALA A 241 -1.11 32.48 1.88
C ALA A 241 -1.76 32.69 0.50
N GLU A 242 -1.40 33.77 -0.20
CA GLU A 242 -1.86 34.02 -1.57
C GLU A 242 -1.32 32.98 -2.56
N ALA A 243 -0.06 32.58 -2.42
CA ALA A 243 0.53 31.52 -3.23
C ALA A 243 -0.17 30.15 -3.03
N ILE A 244 -0.53 29.80 -1.79
CA ILE A 244 -1.29 28.56 -1.52
C ILE A 244 -2.63 28.58 -2.25
N ARG A 245 -3.35 29.71 -2.19
CA ARG A 245 -4.63 29.86 -2.89
C ARG A 245 -4.45 29.83 -4.41
N PHE A 246 -3.44 30.54 -4.91
CA PHE A 246 -3.09 30.54 -6.34
C PHE A 246 -2.82 29.13 -6.84
N ALA A 247 -2.01 28.34 -6.12
CA ALA A 247 -1.71 26.96 -6.46
C ALA A 247 -2.99 26.12 -6.62
N ALA A 248 -3.89 26.20 -5.62
CA ALA A 248 -5.15 25.47 -5.65
C ALA A 248 -6.11 25.95 -6.75
N ASP A 249 -6.09 27.23 -7.11
CA ASP A 249 -6.89 27.81 -8.19
C ASP A 249 -6.37 27.43 -9.59
N HIS A 250 -5.06 27.20 -9.71
CA HIS A 250 -4.38 26.94 -10.98
C HIS A 250 -4.02 25.46 -11.17
N GLY A 251 -4.69 24.56 -10.45
CA GLY A 251 -4.63 23.12 -10.70
C GLY A 251 -3.39 22.42 -10.14
N ALA A 252 -2.79 22.95 -9.06
CA ALA A 252 -1.81 22.18 -8.31
C ALA A 252 -2.47 20.98 -7.64
N ASP A 253 -1.84 19.81 -7.73
CA ASP A 253 -2.25 18.58 -7.08
C ASP A 253 -1.58 18.38 -5.72
N VAL A 254 -0.35 18.89 -5.61
CA VAL A 254 0.50 18.84 -4.43
C VAL A 254 1.16 20.21 -4.25
N ILE A 255 1.23 20.71 -3.02
CA ILE A 255 1.98 21.90 -2.63
C ILE A 255 3.13 21.46 -1.73
N ASN A 256 4.35 21.86 -2.07
CA ASN A 256 5.51 21.75 -1.18
C ASN A 256 5.91 23.12 -0.64
N MET A 257 6.01 23.22 0.69
CA MET A 257 6.50 24.39 1.41
C MET A 257 7.76 24.03 2.19
N SER A 258 8.91 24.18 1.54
CA SER A 258 10.23 23.97 2.16
C SER A 258 10.69 25.18 2.98
N LEU A 259 9.74 25.82 3.66
CA LEU A 259 9.89 27.02 4.46
C LEU A 259 9.22 26.82 5.81
N GLY A 260 9.62 27.62 6.79
CA GLY A 260 9.02 27.57 8.10
C GLY A 260 9.52 28.70 8.98
N GLY A 261 8.70 29.07 9.95
CA GLY A 261 8.99 30.14 10.88
C GLY A 261 7.74 30.93 11.26
N GLY A 262 7.89 31.84 12.21
CA GLY A 262 6.78 32.66 12.70
C GLY A 262 5.83 31.91 13.65
N GLY A 263 4.65 32.50 13.87
CA GLY A 263 3.60 31.96 14.73
C GLY A 263 2.32 31.64 13.94
N GLU A 264 1.31 31.14 14.66
CA GLU A 264 0.00 30.85 14.08
C GLU A 264 -0.62 32.11 13.44
N SER A 265 -1.26 31.92 12.29
CA SER A 265 -1.94 32.96 11.51
C SER A 265 -3.25 32.40 10.97
N ALA A 266 -4.35 33.09 11.25
CA ALA A 266 -5.66 32.74 10.72
C ALA A 266 -5.70 32.78 9.18
N LEU A 267 -4.98 33.73 8.57
CA LEU A 267 -4.90 33.85 7.10
C LEU A 267 -4.21 32.63 6.48
N MET A 268 -3.11 32.18 7.08
CA MET A 268 -2.39 30.99 6.61
C MET A 268 -3.25 29.74 6.75
N ARG A 269 -3.91 29.58 7.91
CA ARG A 269 -4.82 28.46 8.16
C ARG A 269 -5.97 28.42 7.17
N GLU A 270 -6.60 29.57 6.89
CA GLU A 270 -7.67 29.68 5.91
C GLU A 270 -7.20 29.27 4.50
N ALA A 271 -5.99 29.69 4.09
CA ALA A 271 -5.42 29.32 2.80
C ALA A 271 -5.14 27.81 2.71
N ILE A 272 -4.61 27.20 3.78
CA ILE A 272 -4.38 25.76 3.88
C ILE A 272 -5.70 24.99 3.77
N ASP A 273 -6.70 25.37 4.58
CA ASP A 273 -8.02 24.73 4.57
C ASP A 273 -8.71 24.88 3.19
N TYR A 274 -8.51 26.01 2.51
CA TYR A 274 -8.99 26.24 1.16
C TYR A 274 -8.36 25.30 0.14
N ALA A 275 -7.03 25.19 0.13
CA ALA A 275 -6.31 24.31 -0.79
C ALA A 275 -6.64 22.84 -0.51
N TYR A 276 -6.70 22.44 0.76
CA TYR A 276 -7.09 21.11 1.18
C TYR A 276 -8.51 20.75 0.72
N GLY A 277 -9.48 21.67 0.92
CA GLY A 277 -10.86 21.50 0.46
C GLY A 277 -11.01 21.41 -1.07
N LYS A 278 -10.00 21.85 -1.82
CA LYS A 278 -9.90 21.66 -3.28
C LYS A 278 -9.24 20.34 -3.71
N GLY A 279 -8.82 19.52 -2.75
CA GLY A 279 -8.19 18.24 -3.02
C GLY A 279 -6.67 18.32 -3.23
N VAL A 280 -6.03 19.39 -2.76
CA VAL A 280 -4.58 19.59 -2.87
C VAL A 280 -3.87 19.00 -1.66
N VAL A 281 -2.87 18.16 -1.89
CA VAL A 281 -2.01 17.62 -0.81
C VAL A 281 -1.00 18.68 -0.40
N ILE A 282 -0.86 18.96 0.90
CA ILE A 282 0.01 20.03 1.39
C ILE A 282 1.11 19.42 2.26
N VAL A 283 2.36 19.69 1.91
CA VAL A 283 3.56 19.14 2.58
C VAL A 283 4.46 20.29 3.01
N ALA A 284 4.96 20.25 4.25
CA ALA A 284 5.84 21.29 4.77
C ALA A 284 6.99 20.76 5.64
N ALA A 285 8.09 21.50 5.64
CA ALA A 285 9.26 21.22 6.46
C ALA A 285 9.01 21.49 7.96
N ALA A 286 9.43 20.57 8.83
CA ALA A 286 9.22 20.70 10.28
C ALA A 286 10.07 21.81 10.95
N GLY A 287 11.16 22.26 10.34
CA GLY A 287 12.07 23.27 10.88
C GLY A 287 13.42 22.71 11.35
N ASN A 288 14.40 23.59 11.58
CA ASN A 288 15.82 23.26 11.68
C ASN A 288 16.47 23.73 12.99
N GLU A 289 15.70 23.80 14.09
CA GLU A 289 16.14 24.35 15.38
C GLU A 289 16.31 23.29 16.49
N SER A 290 16.22 22.00 16.15
CA SER A 290 16.26 20.87 17.10
C SER A 290 15.21 20.96 18.22
N ARG A 291 14.03 21.52 17.92
CA ARG A 291 12.94 21.71 18.90
C ARG A 291 11.95 20.55 18.88
N ASN A 292 11.34 20.29 20.04
CA ASN A 292 10.28 19.29 20.23
C ASN A 292 8.89 19.84 19.83
N SER A 293 8.83 20.50 18.69
CA SER A 293 7.60 20.86 17.97
C SER A 293 7.98 21.32 16.56
N ALA A 294 7.16 21.01 15.56
CA ALA A 294 7.30 21.54 14.22
C ALA A 294 6.99 23.06 14.18
N SER A 295 7.62 23.76 13.25
CA SER A 295 7.31 25.16 12.95
C SER A 295 6.06 25.28 12.08
N TYR A 296 5.42 26.45 12.07
CA TYR A 296 4.42 26.75 11.05
C TYR A 296 5.09 26.93 9.68
N PRO A 297 4.52 26.43 8.57
CA PRO A 297 3.16 25.88 8.46
C PRO A 297 3.02 24.37 8.73
N ALA A 298 4.09 23.62 8.97
CA ALA A 298 4.01 22.16 9.22
C ALA A 298 3.15 21.80 10.45
N LEU A 299 3.03 22.69 11.43
CA LEU A 299 2.19 22.48 12.62
C LEU A 299 0.68 22.66 12.37
N TYR A 300 0.25 23.18 11.21
CA TYR A 300 -1.18 23.31 10.93
C TYR A 300 -1.82 21.93 10.69
N PRO A 301 -3.09 21.74 11.11
CA PRO A 301 -3.90 20.64 10.58
C PRO A 301 -3.92 20.69 9.04
N ASN A 302 -4.16 19.54 8.41
CA ASN A 302 -4.24 19.40 6.94
C ASN A 302 -2.91 19.63 6.20
N VAL A 303 -1.80 19.78 6.93
CA VAL A 303 -0.43 19.82 6.39
C VAL A 303 0.31 18.57 6.86
N ILE A 304 1.04 17.93 5.95
CA ILE A 304 1.94 16.82 6.28
C ILE A 304 3.28 17.42 6.70
N GLY A 305 3.60 17.36 7.99
CA GLY A 305 4.85 17.87 8.55
C GLY A 305 5.99 16.85 8.46
N VAL A 306 7.11 17.29 7.87
CA VAL A 306 8.22 16.39 7.51
C VAL A 306 9.49 16.67 8.30
N SER A 307 9.95 15.67 9.06
CA SER A 307 11.25 15.72 9.74
C SER A 307 12.38 15.16 8.84
N ALA A 308 13.62 15.53 9.15
CA ALA A 308 14.79 15.17 8.36
C ALA A 308 15.61 14.05 8.98
N ILE A 309 16.06 13.10 8.15
CA ILE A 309 17.02 12.06 8.50
C ILE A 309 18.31 12.15 7.68
N GLY A 310 19.39 11.60 8.23
CA GLY A 310 20.67 11.44 7.54
C GLY A 310 20.80 10.08 6.83
N PRO A 311 21.96 9.83 6.18
CA PRO A 311 22.24 8.58 5.47
C PRO A 311 22.19 7.32 6.36
N ASN A 312 22.45 7.47 7.66
CA ASN A 312 22.39 6.39 8.64
C ASN A 312 20.96 6.10 9.14
N GLY A 313 19.96 6.84 8.66
CA GLY A 313 18.56 6.73 9.10
C GLY A 313 18.28 7.42 10.43
N GLU A 314 19.28 8.01 11.08
CA GLU A 314 19.06 8.75 12.32
C GLU A 314 18.44 10.13 12.02
N LYS A 315 17.66 10.65 12.98
CA LYS A 315 17.15 12.02 12.89
C LYS A 315 18.33 12.97 12.75
N ALA A 316 18.28 13.83 11.74
CA ALA A 316 19.27 14.86 11.55
C ALA A 316 19.35 15.75 12.81
N VAL A 317 20.57 16.11 13.21
CA VAL A 317 20.82 16.81 14.49
C VAL A 317 20.03 18.11 14.60
N TYR A 318 19.84 18.82 13.49
CA TYR A 318 19.11 20.09 13.40
C TYR A 318 17.58 19.91 13.31
N SER A 319 17.06 18.74 12.95
CA SER A 319 15.62 18.57 12.67
C SER A 319 14.79 18.79 13.92
N ASN A 320 13.74 19.62 13.78
CA ASN A 320 12.62 19.62 14.72
C ASN A 320 11.91 18.24 14.70
N TYR A 321 11.24 17.94 15.79
CA TYR A 321 10.56 16.67 16.08
C TYR A 321 9.36 16.92 17.00
N GLY A 322 8.59 15.89 17.34
CA GLY A 322 7.48 16.04 18.29
C GLY A 322 6.16 16.38 17.61
N GLU A 323 5.39 17.27 18.23
CA GLU A 323 4.08 17.68 17.71
C GLU A 323 4.19 18.33 16.33
N GLY A 324 3.30 17.95 15.40
CA GLY A 324 3.30 18.41 14.01
C GLY A 324 4.32 17.71 13.11
N VAL A 325 5.00 16.66 13.58
CA VAL A 325 5.77 15.76 12.72
C VAL A 325 4.96 14.52 12.42
N ASP A 326 4.66 14.34 11.14
CA ASP A 326 3.83 13.25 10.64
C ASP A 326 4.67 12.13 10.01
N ILE A 327 5.78 12.45 9.34
CA ILE A 327 6.64 11.48 8.64
C ILE A 327 8.08 11.97 8.54
N ALA A 328 9.04 11.05 8.47
CA ALA A 328 10.45 11.35 8.26
C ALA A 328 10.91 11.05 6.83
N ALA A 329 11.76 11.91 6.27
CA ALA A 329 12.34 11.74 4.94
C ALA A 329 13.80 12.24 4.85
N PRO A 330 14.57 11.83 3.83
CA PRO A 330 15.98 12.21 3.70
C PRO A 330 16.17 13.73 3.63
N GLY A 331 16.85 14.31 4.63
CA GLY A 331 17.16 15.74 4.67
C GLY A 331 18.66 16.04 4.69
N GLY A 332 19.51 15.03 4.91
CA GLY A 332 20.96 15.11 4.84
C GLY A 332 21.65 15.75 6.05
N VAL A 333 22.96 15.50 6.21
CA VAL A 333 23.76 15.98 7.34
C VAL A 333 25.17 16.33 6.87
N THR A 334 25.39 17.57 6.41
CA THR A 334 26.67 18.01 5.82
C THR A 334 27.73 18.41 6.87
N GLY A 335 27.44 18.28 8.17
CA GLY A 335 28.31 18.75 9.25
C GLY A 335 29.65 18.01 9.34
N GLU A 336 29.65 16.70 9.11
CA GLU A 336 30.86 15.87 9.10
C GLU A 336 31.38 15.62 7.68
N ARG A 337 30.47 15.36 6.74
CA ARG A 337 30.80 15.06 5.35
C ARG A 337 29.78 15.73 4.43
N GLU A 338 30.23 16.61 3.55
CA GLU A 338 29.35 17.32 2.61
C GLU A 338 28.50 16.37 1.73
N LEU A 339 29.07 15.23 1.36
CA LEU A 339 28.39 14.18 0.57
C LEU A 339 27.18 13.54 1.28
N ASP A 340 27.02 13.76 2.59
CA ASP A 340 25.85 13.29 3.34
C ASP A 340 24.66 14.25 3.22
N GLY A 341 24.80 15.35 2.47
CA GLY A 341 23.68 16.19 2.05
C GLY A 341 22.88 15.59 0.89
N ILE A 342 21.86 16.31 0.46
CA ILE A 342 21.04 15.99 -0.71
C ILE A 342 21.60 16.74 -1.91
N LEU A 343 22.06 16.00 -2.93
CA LEU A 343 22.64 16.54 -4.15
C LEU A 343 21.55 16.85 -5.17
N GLN A 344 21.46 18.11 -5.61
CA GLN A 344 20.64 18.54 -6.75
C GLN A 344 21.29 19.68 -7.54
N GLU A 345 20.82 19.91 -8.78
CA GLU A 345 21.10 21.16 -9.50
C GLU A 345 20.47 22.34 -8.74
N THR A 346 21.20 23.44 -8.71
CA THR A 346 20.80 24.69 -8.10
C THR A 346 21.52 25.83 -8.83
N ILE A 347 21.26 27.07 -8.42
CA ILE A 347 21.98 28.24 -8.92
C ILE A 347 22.93 28.80 -7.85
N ASN A 348 24.00 29.44 -8.30
CA ASN A 348 24.87 30.21 -7.45
C ASN A 348 24.42 31.69 -7.42
N PRO A 349 23.81 32.16 -6.32
CA PRO A 349 23.32 33.54 -6.24
C PRO A 349 24.45 34.58 -6.22
N ARG A 350 25.72 34.17 -6.07
CA ARG A 350 26.89 35.06 -6.07
C ARG A 350 27.51 35.26 -7.45
N THR A 351 27.26 34.36 -8.40
CA THR A 351 27.81 34.43 -9.77
C THR A 351 26.68 34.63 -10.79
N SER A 352 25.77 35.56 -10.52
CA SER A 352 24.66 35.90 -11.42
C SER A 352 23.75 34.72 -11.79
N GLY A 353 23.62 33.71 -10.90
CA GLY A 353 22.70 32.60 -11.10
C GLY A 353 23.23 31.45 -11.97
N GLU A 354 24.54 31.31 -12.13
CA GLU A 354 25.13 30.14 -12.81
C GLU A 354 24.68 28.83 -12.16
N PHE A 355 24.31 27.84 -13.00
CA PHE A 355 23.91 26.52 -12.55
C PHE A 355 25.09 25.72 -12.00
N GLN A 356 24.84 24.97 -10.93
CA GLN A 356 25.80 24.09 -10.27
C GLN A 356 25.08 22.95 -9.56
N PHE A 357 25.78 21.83 -9.34
CA PHE A 357 25.30 20.77 -8.46
C PHE A 357 25.82 20.99 -7.04
N LYS A 358 24.92 20.93 -6.04
CA LYS A 358 25.30 21.19 -4.65
C LYS A 358 24.57 20.30 -3.65
N HIS A 359 25.27 19.92 -2.59
CA HIS A 359 24.70 19.21 -1.45
C HIS A 359 24.11 20.22 -0.47
N PHE A 360 22.81 20.13 -0.23
CA PHE A 360 22.13 20.87 0.83
C PHE A 360 21.71 19.95 1.98
N GLN A 361 21.48 20.53 3.15
CA GLN A 361 20.84 19.86 4.27
C GLN A 361 19.67 20.68 4.80
N GLY A 362 18.65 20.01 5.29
CA GLY A 362 17.51 20.64 5.97
C GLY A 362 16.25 19.80 5.91
N THR A 363 15.31 20.10 6.79
CA THR A 363 13.90 19.66 6.62
C THR A 363 13.31 20.19 5.32
N SER A 364 13.83 21.30 4.80
CA SER A 364 13.57 21.83 3.46
C SER A 364 13.96 20.88 2.32
N MET A 365 14.92 19.99 2.53
CA MET A 365 15.28 18.94 1.57
C MET A 365 14.51 17.63 1.85
N ALA A 366 14.00 17.42 3.07
CA ALA A 366 13.15 16.26 3.39
C ALA A 366 11.73 16.41 2.86
N SER A 367 11.10 17.58 3.04
CA SER A 367 9.75 17.91 2.54
C SER A 367 9.52 17.55 1.07
N PRO A 368 10.41 17.93 0.11
CA PRO A 368 10.22 17.61 -1.29
C PRO A 368 10.28 16.11 -1.59
N HIS A 369 10.90 15.28 -0.74
CA HIS A 369 10.82 13.84 -0.92
C HIS A 369 9.38 13.33 -0.75
N VAL A 370 8.72 13.79 0.31
CA VAL A 370 7.32 13.41 0.59
C VAL A 370 6.39 13.98 -0.49
N ALA A 371 6.60 15.23 -0.92
CA ALA A 371 5.83 15.82 -2.02
C ALA A 371 6.01 15.06 -3.35
N GLY A 372 7.25 14.62 -3.65
CA GLY A 372 7.53 13.77 -4.82
C GLY A 372 6.79 12.44 -4.75
N VAL A 373 6.81 11.74 -3.62
CA VAL A 373 6.07 10.47 -3.47
C VAL A 373 4.55 10.69 -3.49
N ALA A 374 4.05 11.78 -2.91
CA ALA A 374 2.63 12.16 -3.05
C ALA A 374 2.23 12.37 -4.52
N ALA A 375 3.12 12.96 -5.33
CA ALA A 375 2.90 13.10 -6.76
C ALA A 375 2.91 11.75 -7.49
N LEU A 376 3.78 10.80 -7.11
CA LEU A 376 3.74 9.44 -7.64
C LEU A 376 2.39 8.76 -7.35
N ILE A 377 1.88 8.85 -6.11
CA ILE A 377 0.57 8.32 -5.71
C ILE A 377 -0.55 8.95 -6.56
N LYS A 378 -0.58 10.29 -6.66
CA LYS A 378 -1.61 10.99 -7.43
C LYS A 378 -1.54 10.69 -8.93
N SER A 379 -0.37 10.38 -9.49
CA SER A 379 -0.27 10.01 -10.92
C SER A 379 -0.98 8.68 -11.23
N GLN A 380 -1.00 7.74 -10.28
CA GLN A 380 -1.75 6.49 -10.41
C GLN A 380 -3.23 6.66 -10.06
N HIS A 381 -3.54 7.60 -9.16
CA HIS A 381 -4.88 7.83 -8.65
C HIS A 381 -5.24 9.33 -8.62
N PRO A 382 -5.50 9.97 -9.78
CA PRO A 382 -5.65 11.43 -9.86
C PRO A 382 -6.78 12.02 -9.01
N ASN A 383 -7.79 11.22 -8.69
CA ASN A 383 -8.97 11.65 -7.94
C ASN A 383 -8.88 11.37 -6.43
N MET A 384 -7.75 10.87 -5.92
CA MET A 384 -7.58 10.68 -4.47
C MET A 384 -7.65 12.01 -3.73
N SER A 385 -8.38 12.04 -2.62
CA SER A 385 -8.39 13.19 -1.73
C SER A 385 -7.06 13.29 -0.94
N PRO A 386 -6.72 14.47 -0.39
CA PRO A 386 -5.53 14.66 0.42
C PRO A 386 -5.44 13.68 1.60
N GLU A 387 -6.58 13.38 2.24
CA GLU A 387 -6.70 12.35 3.27
C GLU A 387 -6.24 11.00 2.74
N GLN A 388 -6.77 10.55 1.60
CA GLN A 388 -6.45 9.24 1.04
C GLN A 388 -4.97 9.14 0.64
N VAL A 389 -4.38 10.22 0.11
CA VAL A 389 -2.94 10.26 -0.17
C VAL A 389 -2.14 10.13 1.13
N TRP A 390 -2.54 10.85 2.18
CA TRP A 390 -1.91 10.74 3.49
C TRP A 390 -2.03 9.32 4.08
N GLU A 391 -3.18 8.67 3.93
CA GLU A 391 -3.39 7.29 4.38
C GLU A 391 -2.44 6.31 3.69
N VAL A 392 -2.22 6.47 2.38
CA VAL A 392 -1.25 5.67 1.62
C VAL A 392 0.17 5.93 2.13
N LEU A 393 0.56 7.19 2.31
CA LEU A 393 1.88 7.55 2.85
C LEU A 393 2.10 6.94 4.23
N GLN A 394 1.13 7.06 5.15
CA GLN A 394 1.18 6.47 6.48
C GLN A 394 1.26 4.94 6.44
N ALA A 395 0.44 4.27 5.62
CA ALA A 395 0.40 2.81 5.55
C ALA A 395 1.63 2.21 4.85
N SER A 396 2.33 3.01 4.05
CA SER A 396 3.52 2.62 3.30
C SER A 396 4.83 2.90 4.03
N ALA A 397 4.82 3.82 4.99
CA ALA A 397 6.01 4.21 5.73
C ALA A 397 6.64 3.03 6.49
N GLN A 398 7.97 2.99 6.52
CA GLN A 398 8.72 2.04 7.33
C GLN A 398 8.70 2.51 8.79
N SER A 399 7.88 1.86 9.61
CA SER A 399 7.74 2.20 11.04
C SER A 399 9.05 2.07 11.80
N VAL A 400 9.30 3.01 12.72
CA VAL A 400 10.45 2.98 13.64
C VAL A 400 9.96 2.65 15.04
N GLU A 401 10.43 1.52 15.59
CA GLU A 401 10.06 1.13 16.96
C GLU A 401 10.83 1.93 18.01
N GLY A 402 10.18 2.18 19.15
CA GLY A 402 10.84 2.79 20.31
C GLY A 402 11.01 4.31 20.25
N ASP A 403 10.44 4.99 19.26
CA ASP A 403 10.49 6.45 19.14
C ASP A 403 9.51 7.15 20.10
N ARG A 404 9.93 7.31 21.36
CA ARG A 404 9.10 7.93 22.41
C ARG A 404 8.91 9.44 22.25
N GLN A 405 9.73 10.10 21.45
CA GLN A 405 9.75 11.57 21.32
C GLN A 405 9.17 12.05 19.98
N ASN A 406 8.64 11.14 19.15
CA ASN A 406 8.09 11.44 17.83
C ASN A 406 9.10 12.17 16.92
N HIS A 407 10.30 11.61 16.81
CA HIS A 407 11.30 12.04 15.84
C HIS A 407 10.89 11.75 14.40
N PHE A 408 10.17 10.65 14.17
CA PHE A 408 9.93 10.12 12.83
C PHE A 408 8.46 10.11 12.40
N GLY A 409 7.54 10.57 13.25
CA GLY A 409 6.12 10.46 12.96
C GLY A 409 5.71 9.00 12.83
N VAL A 410 5.08 8.67 11.69
CA VAL A 410 4.69 7.29 11.34
C VAL A 410 5.87 6.42 10.89
N GLY A 411 7.03 7.00 10.59
CA GLY A 411 8.23 6.28 10.16
C GLY A 411 8.95 6.92 8.97
N TYR A 412 9.86 6.16 8.35
CA TYR A 412 10.58 6.60 7.15
C TYR A 412 9.72 6.49 5.90
N LEU A 413 9.75 7.51 5.05
CA LEU A 413 9.11 7.51 3.75
C LEU A 413 9.59 6.33 2.88
N ASN A 414 8.66 5.62 2.24
CA ASN A 414 8.95 4.52 1.32
C ASN A 414 8.13 4.67 0.02
N ALA A 415 8.79 5.07 -1.06
CA ALA A 415 8.17 5.31 -2.36
C ALA A 415 7.62 4.02 -2.99
N LYS A 416 8.37 2.92 -2.89
CA LYS A 416 7.98 1.61 -3.42
C LYS A 416 6.65 1.14 -2.84
N GLN A 417 6.54 1.09 -1.52
CA GLN A 417 5.34 0.65 -0.83
C GLN A 417 4.15 1.59 -1.11
N ALA A 418 4.41 2.88 -1.25
CA ALA A 418 3.38 3.87 -1.59
C ALA A 418 2.76 3.61 -2.97
N VAL A 419 3.57 3.42 -4.02
CA VAL A 419 3.06 3.18 -5.39
C VAL A 419 2.56 1.76 -5.63
N GLN A 420 2.94 0.81 -4.76
CA GLN A 420 2.46 -0.56 -4.83
C GLN A 420 1.04 -0.72 -4.30
N GLY A 421 0.52 0.28 -3.59
CA GLY A 421 -0.85 0.33 -3.11
C GLY A 421 -1.08 -0.70 -2.01
N THR A 422 -1.07 -0.26 -0.75
CA THR A 422 -1.69 -1.07 0.29
C THR A 422 -3.18 -0.81 0.28
N SER A 423 -3.97 -1.77 -0.21
CA SER A 423 -5.42 -1.68 -0.27
C SER A 423 -6.00 -1.21 1.08
N PRO A 424 -6.97 -0.26 1.08
CA PRO A 424 -7.58 0.26 2.30
C PRO A 424 -8.39 -0.80 3.05
N ILE A 425 -8.73 -1.90 2.36
CA ILE A 425 -9.30 -3.10 2.94
C ILE A 425 -8.23 -4.20 2.87
N ARG A 426 -7.78 -4.66 4.03
CA ARG A 426 -6.92 -5.86 4.16
C ARG A 426 -7.72 -6.96 4.83
N PHE A 427 -7.56 -8.19 4.33
CA PHE A 427 -8.10 -9.38 4.97
C PHE A 427 -6.97 -10.06 5.74
N ASP A 428 -7.02 -10.00 7.07
CA ASP A 428 -6.06 -10.64 7.96
C ASP A 428 -6.73 -11.75 8.77
N PHE A 429 -6.48 -13.00 8.37
CA PHE A 429 -6.97 -14.19 9.06
C PHE A 429 -5.98 -14.72 10.12
N SER A 430 -4.81 -14.10 10.29
CA SER A 430 -3.76 -14.59 11.19
C SER A 430 -4.17 -14.53 12.67
N GLY A 431 -5.02 -13.56 13.04
CA GLY A 431 -5.56 -13.41 14.39
C GLY A 431 -6.67 -14.39 14.78
N LEU A 432 -7.13 -15.26 13.87
CA LEU A 432 -8.19 -16.23 14.15
C LEU A 432 -7.64 -17.53 14.75
N ASN A 433 -8.20 -17.92 15.91
CA ASN A 433 -7.89 -19.22 16.51
C ASN A 433 -8.76 -20.33 15.91
N TRP A 434 -8.33 -20.85 14.77
CA TRP A 434 -9.04 -21.91 14.04
C TRP A 434 -9.30 -23.17 14.88
N LYS A 435 -8.38 -23.53 15.78
CA LYS A 435 -8.53 -24.70 16.66
C LYS A 435 -9.65 -24.51 17.68
N ASP A 436 -9.70 -23.34 18.32
CA ASP A 436 -10.75 -22.99 19.28
C ASP A 436 -12.13 -22.98 18.59
N MET A 437 -12.24 -22.38 17.42
CA MET A 437 -13.49 -22.35 16.64
C MET A 437 -13.95 -23.75 16.24
N ALA A 438 -13.04 -24.59 15.74
CA ALA A 438 -13.35 -25.97 15.38
C ALA A 438 -13.83 -26.77 16.60
N PHE A 439 -13.25 -26.54 17.77
CA PHE A 439 -13.65 -27.19 19.01
C PHE A 439 -15.04 -26.73 19.48
N LYS A 440 -15.32 -25.43 19.44
CA LYS A 440 -16.65 -24.86 19.76
C LYS A 440 -17.74 -25.39 18.83
N LEU A 441 -17.50 -25.48 17.53
CA LEU A 441 -18.44 -26.06 16.57
C LEU A 441 -18.64 -27.57 16.77
N SER A 442 -17.57 -28.30 17.09
CA SER A 442 -17.63 -29.74 17.37
C SER A 442 -18.48 -30.04 18.61
N ILE A 443 -18.30 -29.27 19.68
CA ILE A 443 -19.14 -29.37 20.89
C ILE A 443 -20.58 -28.95 20.58
N SER A 444 -20.80 -27.91 19.77
CA SER A 444 -22.15 -27.51 19.35
C SER A 444 -22.88 -28.62 18.58
N ALA A 445 -22.18 -29.34 17.70
CA ALA A 445 -22.72 -30.48 16.98
C ALA A 445 -23.04 -31.65 17.93
N LEU A 446 -22.15 -31.95 18.88
CA LEU A 446 -22.39 -32.97 19.92
C LEU A 446 -23.60 -32.62 20.79
N LEU A 447 -23.70 -31.38 21.26
CA LEU A 447 -24.83 -30.89 22.05
C LEU A 447 -26.13 -30.92 21.25
N SER A 448 -26.11 -30.56 19.97
CA SER A 448 -27.27 -30.70 19.09
C SER A 448 -27.73 -32.15 19.01
N TRP A 449 -26.79 -33.10 18.85
CA TRP A 449 -27.11 -34.52 18.82
C TRP A 449 -27.67 -35.07 20.14
N LEU A 450 -27.21 -34.54 21.29
CA LEU A 450 -27.66 -34.95 22.62
C LEU A 450 -29.00 -34.35 23.03
N LEU A 451 -29.23 -33.07 22.74
CA LEU A 451 -30.34 -32.29 23.29
C LEU A 451 -31.59 -32.32 22.40
N ILE A 452 -31.44 -32.55 21.09
CA ILE A 452 -32.58 -32.71 20.18
C ILE A 452 -33.31 -34.03 20.51
N PRO A 453 -34.61 -34.00 20.83
CA PRO A 453 -35.36 -35.21 21.15
C PRO A 453 -35.33 -36.24 20.02
N ARG A 454 -34.99 -37.49 20.36
CA ARG A 454 -34.95 -38.61 19.40
C ARG A 454 -36.35 -38.87 18.83
N GLY A 455 -36.44 -39.00 17.51
CA GLY A 455 -37.71 -39.22 16.81
C GLY A 455 -38.50 -37.95 16.51
N SER A 456 -37.94 -36.76 16.78
CA SER A 456 -38.55 -35.49 16.35
C SER A 456 -38.39 -35.26 14.83
N ASN A 457 -39.34 -34.52 14.23
CA ASN A 457 -39.31 -34.11 12.82
C ASN A 457 -38.44 -32.86 12.57
N PHE A 458 -37.68 -32.41 13.58
CA PHE A 458 -36.84 -31.23 13.44
C PHE A 458 -35.63 -31.53 12.56
N ASN A 459 -35.35 -30.63 11.61
CA ASN A 459 -34.16 -30.70 10.77
C ASN A 459 -32.99 -29.94 11.43
N PRO A 460 -31.93 -30.63 11.89
CA PRO A 460 -30.74 -29.97 12.47
C PRO A 460 -29.99 -29.08 11.48
N TRP A 461 -30.24 -29.22 10.18
CA TRP A 461 -29.66 -28.39 9.12
C TRP A 461 -30.49 -27.15 8.81
N ASN A 462 -31.51 -26.84 9.63
CA ASN A 462 -32.28 -25.62 9.48
C ASN A 462 -31.36 -24.39 9.56
N PHE A 463 -31.41 -23.52 8.54
CA PHE A 463 -30.57 -22.34 8.46
C PHE A 463 -30.65 -21.45 9.71
N THR A 464 -31.86 -21.20 10.22
CA THR A 464 -32.05 -20.33 11.39
C THR A 464 -31.48 -20.94 12.67
N PHE A 465 -31.51 -22.27 12.79
CA PHE A 465 -30.87 -22.99 13.89
C PHE A 465 -29.34 -22.94 13.79
N LEU A 466 -28.78 -23.23 12.60
CA LEU A 466 -27.34 -23.18 12.35
C LEU A 466 -26.79 -21.76 12.53
N LEU A 467 -27.50 -20.74 12.06
CA LEU A 467 -27.15 -19.34 12.30
C LEU A 467 -27.10 -19.03 13.79
N GLY A 468 -28.09 -19.52 14.57
CA GLY A 468 -28.07 -19.40 16.02
C GLY A 468 -26.84 -20.04 16.65
N ILE A 469 -26.47 -21.26 16.22
CA ILE A 469 -25.26 -21.94 16.70
C ILE A 469 -24.02 -21.09 16.42
N VAL A 470 -23.88 -20.54 15.20
CA VAL A 470 -22.72 -19.71 14.82
C VAL A 470 -22.65 -18.46 15.69
N LEU A 471 -23.75 -17.71 15.82
CA LEU A 471 -23.81 -16.49 16.64
C LEU A 471 -23.52 -16.75 18.13
N GLY A 472 -23.99 -17.88 18.66
CA GLY A 472 -23.76 -18.26 20.06
C GLY A 472 -22.35 -18.77 20.33
N SER A 473 -21.69 -19.40 19.34
CA SER A 473 -20.41 -20.10 19.53
C SER A 473 -19.19 -19.33 19.03
N ILE A 474 -19.17 -18.92 17.76
CA ILE A 474 -17.96 -18.33 17.12
C ILE A 474 -18.19 -16.91 16.60
N GLY A 475 -19.44 -16.44 16.57
CA GLY A 475 -19.80 -15.17 15.95
C GLY A 475 -19.65 -15.20 14.43
N LEU A 476 -19.91 -14.08 13.76
CA LEU A 476 -19.63 -13.92 12.34
C LEU A 476 -18.13 -13.61 12.13
N PHE A 477 -17.29 -14.54 12.58
CA PHE A 477 -15.85 -14.37 12.82
C PHE A 477 -15.07 -13.73 11.66
N PHE A 478 -15.52 -13.91 10.42
CA PHE A 478 -14.89 -13.34 9.23
C PHE A 478 -14.87 -11.80 9.25
N PHE A 479 -15.82 -11.14 9.91
CA PHE A 479 -15.78 -9.68 10.10
C PHE A 479 -14.59 -9.23 10.96
N ARG A 480 -14.05 -10.10 11.84
CA ARG A 480 -12.82 -9.81 12.60
C ARG A 480 -11.58 -9.82 11.72
N ALA A 481 -11.63 -10.49 10.57
CA ALA A 481 -10.52 -10.53 9.61
C ALA A 481 -10.52 -9.33 8.66
N ILE A 482 -11.54 -8.47 8.69
CA ILE A 482 -11.62 -7.30 7.82
C ILE A 482 -10.98 -6.12 8.55
N TYR A 483 -9.85 -5.68 8.02
CA TYR A 483 -9.21 -4.43 8.42
C TYR A 483 -9.56 -3.36 7.39
N ILE A 484 -10.34 -2.37 7.82
CA ILE A 484 -10.61 -1.17 7.02
C ILE A 484 -9.78 -0.06 7.64
N ALA A 485 -8.85 0.51 6.87
CA ALA A 485 -8.06 1.65 7.32
C ALA A 485 -8.97 2.79 7.80
N ASN A 486 -8.61 3.41 8.92
CA ASN A 486 -9.25 4.61 9.48
C ASN A 486 -10.73 4.50 9.88
N VAL A 487 -11.28 3.28 9.92
CA VAL A 487 -12.57 3.01 10.56
C VAL A 487 -12.33 2.38 11.93
N PRO A 488 -12.97 2.86 13.02
CA PRO A 488 -12.89 2.20 14.30
C PRO A 488 -13.26 0.72 14.14
N HIS A 489 -12.36 -0.21 14.46
CA HIS A 489 -12.60 -1.65 14.22
C HIS A 489 -13.62 -2.28 15.16
N TRP A 490 -14.04 -1.58 16.21
CA TRP A 490 -14.95 -2.12 17.22
C TRP A 490 -16.32 -2.57 16.68
N PRO A 491 -16.96 -1.95 15.65
CA PRO A 491 -18.21 -2.46 15.09
C PRO A 491 -18.01 -3.80 14.37
N LEU A 492 -16.93 -3.94 13.61
CA LEU A 492 -16.59 -5.20 12.93
C LEU A 492 -16.23 -6.29 13.95
N ARG A 493 -15.48 -5.94 15.00
CA ARG A 493 -15.24 -6.85 16.13
C ARG A 493 -16.53 -7.24 16.82
N LEU A 494 -17.46 -6.30 17.04
CA LEU A 494 -18.72 -6.56 17.72
C LEU A 494 -19.59 -7.51 16.91
N VAL A 495 -19.78 -7.27 15.61
CA VAL A 495 -20.54 -8.16 14.71
C VAL A 495 -19.84 -9.52 14.55
N GLY A 496 -18.50 -9.52 14.54
CA GLY A 496 -17.71 -10.74 14.40
C GLY A 496 -17.55 -11.56 15.68
N SER A 497 -17.96 -11.05 16.83
CA SER A 497 -17.84 -11.74 18.12
C SER A 497 -19.00 -12.69 18.39
N ALA A 498 -18.70 -13.79 19.08
CA ALA A 498 -19.76 -14.62 19.67
C ALA A 498 -20.49 -13.83 20.78
N ILE A 499 -21.76 -14.13 21.02
CA ILE A 499 -22.58 -13.43 22.04
C ILE A 499 -21.86 -13.34 23.41
N PRO A 500 -21.21 -14.41 23.93
CA PRO A 500 -20.49 -14.32 25.20
C PRO A 500 -19.31 -13.34 25.22
N GLU A 501 -18.73 -13.03 24.05
CA GLU A 501 -17.56 -12.16 23.89
C GLU A 501 -17.92 -10.68 23.67
N LEU A 502 -19.20 -10.36 23.44
CA LEU A 502 -19.65 -8.99 23.11
C LEU A 502 -19.23 -7.96 24.16
N GLY A 503 -19.23 -8.35 25.43
CA GLY A 503 -18.76 -7.49 26.51
C GLY A 503 -17.29 -7.08 26.36
N GLY A 504 -16.40 -8.02 26.01
CA GLY A 504 -14.97 -7.73 25.79
C GLY A 504 -14.68 -7.05 24.45
N ALA A 505 -15.52 -7.30 23.43
CA ALA A 505 -15.37 -6.74 22.09
C ALA A 505 -15.46 -5.19 22.05
N ILE A 506 -16.31 -4.61 22.91
CA ILE A 506 -16.47 -3.15 23.05
C ILE A 506 -15.22 -2.51 23.67
N TRP A 507 -14.65 -3.16 24.69
CA TRP A 507 -13.51 -2.63 25.47
C TRP A 507 -12.14 -3.13 24.96
N ASN A 508 -12.12 -3.82 23.82
CA ASN A 508 -10.93 -4.41 23.21
C ASN A 508 -10.11 -5.27 24.19
N ASN A 509 -10.78 -6.15 24.94
CA ASN A 509 -10.11 -7.06 25.86
C ASN A 509 -10.69 -8.49 25.75
N ALA A 510 -9.91 -9.47 26.20
CA ALA A 510 -10.31 -10.87 26.22
C ALA A 510 -11.16 -11.24 27.45
N THR A 511 -11.57 -10.26 28.26
CA THR A 511 -12.31 -10.49 29.50
C THR A 511 -13.80 -10.65 29.18
N LEU A 512 -14.36 -11.79 29.56
CA LEU A 512 -15.78 -12.06 29.39
C LEU A 512 -16.59 -11.22 30.38
N ASN A 513 -17.71 -10.67 29.92
CA ASN A 513 -18.67 -10.05 30.81
C ASN A 513 -19.58 -11.16 31.40
N PRO A 514 -19.76 -11.24 32.73
CA PRO A 514 -20.53 -12.31 33.35
C PRO A 514 -21.97 -12.35 32.84
N ILE A 515 -22.59 -11.22 32.49
CA ILE A 515 -23.96 -11.19 31.96
C ILE A 515 -24.01 -11.85 30.58
N PHE A 516 -23.07 -11.51 29.69
CA PHE A 516 -23.02 -12.07 28.33
C PHE A 516 -22.59 -13.53 28.33
N ALA A 517 -21.67 -13.91 29.22
CA ALA A 517 -21.23 -15.28 29.44
C ALA A 517 -22.10 -16.02 30.48
N SER A 518 -23.43 -15.83 30.40
CA SER A 518 -24.39 -16.51 31.27
C SER A 518 -25.57 -17.08 30.49
N VAL A 519 -26.37 -17.90 31.18
CA VAL A 519 -27.62 -18.44 30.67
C VAL A 519 -28.73 -17.40 30.47
N LEU A 520 -28.57 -16.18 31.00
CA LEU A 520 -29.61 -15.16 31.01
C LEU A 520 -30.09 -14.78 29.60
N ILE A 521 -29.15 -14.58 28.66
CA ILE A 521 -29.46 -14.21 27.28
C ILE A 521 -30.18 -15.37 26.56
N PRO A 522 -29.65 -16.61 26.52
CA PRO A 522 -30.35 -17.75 25.95
C PRO A 522 -31.74 -17.95 26.55
N PHE A 523 -31.87 -17.88 27.87
CA PHE A 523 -33.14 -18.08 28.55
C PHE A 523 -34.17 -17.01 28.14
N GLY A 524 -33.79 -15.73 28.17
CA GLY A 524 -34.67 -14.64 27.73
C GLY A 524 -35.08 -14.77 26.26
N LEU A 525 -34.15 -15.12 25.37
CA LEU A 525 -34.46 -15.33 23.96
C LEU A 525 -35.40 -16.52 23.75
N MET A 526 -35.14 -17.64 24.41
CA MET A 526 -36.00 -18.83 24.31
C MET A 526 -37.41 -18.55 24.85
N THR A 527 -37.55 -17.90 26.01
CA THR A 527 -38.87 -17.60 26.59
C THR A 527 -39.70 -16.67 25.70
N LEU A 528 -39.06 -15.65 25.10
CA LEU A 528 -39.73 -14.70 24.20
C LEU A 528 -40.08 -15.30 22.85
N LEU A 529 -39.19 -16.15 22.29
CA LEU A 529 -39.29 -16.57 20.89
C LEU A 529 -39.85 -17.98 20.70
N VAL A 530 -40.06 -18.78 21.76
CA VAL A 530 -40.52 -20.18 21.65
C VAL A 530 -41.84 -20.35 20.90
N SER A 531 -42.72 -19.34 20.94
CA SER A 531 -44.01 -19.34 20.24
C SER A 531 -43.91 -18.85 18.79
N HIS A 532 -42.76 -18.31 18.37
CA HIS A 532 -42.56 -17.78 17.03
C HIS A 532 -42.19 -18.89 16.03
N ARG A 533 -42.77 -18.87 14.82
CA ARG A 533 -42.64 -19.97 13.84
C ARG A 533 -41.19 -20.31 13.44
N SER A 534 -40.40 -19.29 13.13
CA SER A 534 -39.00 -19.40 12.67
C SER A 534 -37.96 -19.08 13.77
N LEU A 535 -38.14 -17.94 14.45
CA LEU A 535 -37.16 -17.42 15.43
C LEU A 535 -36.93 -18.33 16.65
N LYS A 536 -37.86 -19.23 17.00
CA LYS A 536 -37.64 -20.22 18.06
C LYS A 536 -36.40 -21.09 17.82
N TRP A 537 -36.12 -21.40 16.55
CA TRP A 537 -34.94 -22.20 16.18
C TRP A 537 -33.66 -21.39 16.30
N VAL A 538 -33.68 -20.09 16.02
CA VAL A 538 -32.54 -19.19 16.28
C VAL A 538 -32.22 -19.17 17.77
N SER A 539 -33.22 -19.00 18.64
CA SER A 539 -32.99 -18.97 20.09
C SER A 539 -32.42 -20.28 20.63
N LEU A 540 -32.91 -21.43 20.14
CA LEU A 540 -32.39 -22.75 20.52
C LEU A 540 -30.97 -22.98 19.99
N GLY A 541 -30.67 -22.51 18.78
CA GLY A 541 -29.32 -22.54 18.21
C GLY A 541 -28.35 -21.69 19.02
N ILE A 542 -28.74 -20.45 19.37
CA ILE A 542 -27.94 -19.55 20.23
C ILE A 542 -27.64 -20.24 21.57
N ALA A 543 -28.63 -20.87 22.19
CA ALA A 543 -28.47 -21.55 23.46
C ALA A 543 -27.46 -22.71 23.38
N ILE A 544 -27.49 -23.51 22.30
CA ILE A 544 -26.48 -24.56 22.05
C ILE A 544 -25.10 -23.95 21.82
N GLY A 545 -25.00 -22.93 20.96
CA GLY A 545 -23.73 -22.28 20.64
C GLY A 545 -23.07 -21.65 21.87
N MET A 546 -23.85 -20.96 22.70
CA MET A 546 -23.36 -20.36 23.95
C MET A 546 -22.98 -21.43 24.98
N THR A 547 -23.74 -22.54 25.05
CA THR A 547 -23.36 -23.68 25.90
C THR A 547 -22.00 -24.23 25.48
N ALA A 548 -21.79 -24.44 24.18
CA ALA A 548 -20.51 -24.90 23.65
C ALA A 548 -19.38 -23.90 23.94
N PHE A 549 -19.61 -22.61 23.73
CA PHE A 549 -18.64 -21.56 24.04
C PHE A 549 -18.19 -21.63 25.50
N MET A 550 -19.13 -21.65 26.44
CA MET A 550 -18.83 -21.66 27.88
C MET A 550 -18.11 -22.93 28.30
N VAL A 551 -18.46 -24.09 27.72
CA VAL A 551 -17.73 -25.35 27.95
C VAL A 551 -16.29 -25.22 27.49
N VAL A 552 -16.03 -24.75 26.27
CA VAL A 552 -14.67 -24.56 25.76
C VAL A 552 -13.88 -23.57 26.61
N ALA A 553 -14.49 -22.42 26.95
CA ALA A 553 -13.88 -21.38 27.77
C ALA A 553 -13.52 -21.88 29.19
N THR A 554 -14.23 -22.88 29.72
CA THR A 554 -13.91 -23.50 31.02
C THR A 554 -12.56 -24.21 31.01
N PHE A 555 -12.19 -24.87 29.91
CA PHE A 555 -10.93 -25.61 29.80
C PHE A 555 -9.74 -24.73 29.38
N GLY A 556 -9.97 -23.46 29.08
CA GLY A 556 -8.92 -22.47 28.85
C GLY A 556 -8.44 -21.79 30.14
N ALA A 557 -7.89 -20.59 29.98
CA ALA A 557 -7.57 -19.66 31.07
C ALA A 557 -8.58 -18.49 31.08
N PRO A 558 -9.85 -18.72 31.49
CA PRO A 558 -10.88 -17.70 31.38
C PRO A 558 -10.61 -16.53 32.34
N SER A 559 -10.89 -15.33 31.84
CA SER A 559 -10.95 -14.10 32.63
C SER A 559 -12.37 -13.56 32.52
N ILE A 560 -13.02 -13.34 33.67
CA ILE A 560 -14.39 -12.83 33.72
C ILE A 560 -14.40 -11.56 34.56
N LEU A 561 -15.03 -10.51 34.04
CA LEU A 561 -15.15 -9.22 34.71
C LEU A 561 -15.80 -9.42 36.09
N TRP A 562 -15.23 -8.79 37.12
CA TRP A 562 -15.64 -8.86 38.54
C TRP A 562 -15.45 -10.22 39.24
N ILE A 563 -15.40 -11.33 38.51
CA ILE A 563 -15.20 -12.68 39.07
C ILE A 563 -13.70 -13.03 39.14
N GLY A 564 -12.90 -12.52 38.21
CA GLY A 564 -11.47 -12.79 38.13
C GLY A 564 -11.13 -13.98 37.23
N THR A 565 -10.02 -14.66 37.55
CA THR A 565 -9.46 -15.76 36.75
C THR A 565 -9.41 -17.08 37.54
N GLY A 566 -9.01 -18.17 36.88
CA GLY A 566 -8.77 -19.45 37.54
C GLY A 566 -10.05 -20.21 37.90
N ARG A 567 -10.02 -20.99 38.98
CA ARG A 567 -11.07 -21.97 39.30
C ARG A 567 -12.46 -21.36 39.48
N VAL A 568 -12.55 -20.15 40.04
CA VAL A 568 -13.84 -19.49 40.28
C VAL A 568 -14.51 -19.14 38.94
N ALA A 569 -13.75 -18.59 37.98
CA ALA A 569 -14.24 -18.30 36.64
C ALA A 569 -14.63 -19.58 35.88
N GLN A 570 -13.85 -20.65 36.02
CA GLN A 570 -14.17 -21.96 35.43
C GLN A 570 -15.47 -22.54 35.97
N ILE A 571 -15.67 -22.51 37.30
CA ILE A 571 -16.91 -22.98 37.93
C ILE A 571 -18.11 -22.15 37.46
N TYR A 572 -17.95 -20.83 37.35
CA TYR A 572 -19.01 -19.94 36.86
C TYR A 572 -19.48 -20.30 35.45
N LEU A 573 -18.53 -20.45 34.51
CA LEU A 573 -18.84 -20.80 33.12
C LEU A 573 -19.43 -22.19 33.01
N LEU A 574 -18.89 -23.17 33.74
CA LEU A 574 -19.40 -24.53 33.73
C LEU A 574 -20.82 -24.61 34.30
N ALA A 575 -21.10 -23.93 35.41
CA ALA A 575 -22.43 -23.88 35.98
C ALA A 575 -23.45 -23.28 35.01
N ASN A 576 -23.11 -22.14 34.39
CA ASN A 576 -23.98 -21.51 33.40
C ASN A 576 -24.16 -22.39 32.14
N ALA A 577 -23.12 -23.09 31.69
CA ALA A 577 -23.20 -24.03 30.58
C ALA A 577 -24.16 -25.20 30.89
N VAL A 578 -24.03 -25.81 32.06
CA VAL A 578 -24.91 -26.93 32.48
C VAL A 578 -26.36 -26.48 32.57
N ILE A 579 -26.62 -25.33 33.21
CA ILE A 579 -27.98 -24.78 33.32
C ILE A 579 -28.55 -24.46 31.93
N CYS A 580 -27.75 -23.83 31.06
CA CYS A 580 -28.14 -23.50 29.70
C CYS A 580 -28.48 -24.75 28.87
N GLY A 581 -27.67 -25.81 28.96
CA GLY A 581 -27.93 -27.08 28.30
C GLY A 581 -29.22 -27.75 28.75
N ILE A 582 -29.48 -27.80 30.07
CA ILE A 582 -30.72 -28.36 30.64
C ILE A 582 -31.94 -27.58 30.15
N LEU A 583 -31.90 -26.25 30.23
CA LEU A 583 -33.00 -25.39 29.76
C LEU A 583 -33.23 -25.58 28.26
N THR A 584 -32.16 -25.64 27.47
CA THR A 584 -32.26 -25.86 26.02
C THR A 584 -33.00 -27.18 25.70
N ALA A 585 -32.69 -28.26 26.42
CA ALA A 585 -33.39 -29.54 26.25
C ALA A 585 -34.89 -29.47 26.58
N LEU A 586 -35.26 -28.70 27.61
CA LEU A 586 -36.66 -28.47 27.99
C LEU A 586 -37.38 -27.65 26.91
N PHE A 587 -36.79 -26.53 26.49
CA PHE A 587 -37.36 -25.65 25.46
C PHE A 587 -37.46 -26.31 24.09
N PHE A 588 -36.57 -27.24 23.76
CA PHE A 588 -36.70 -28.05 22.55
C PHE A 588 -38.01 -28.85 22.51
N ARG A 589 -38.42 -29.44 23.64
CA ARG A 589 -39.69 -30.17 23.73
C ARG A 589 -40.89 -29.23 23.53
N VAL A 590 -40.89 -28.09 24.22
CA VAL A 590 -41.94 -27.06 24.09
C VAL A 590 -42.04 -26.53 22.65
N ALA A 591 -40.90 -26.26 22.01
CA ALA A 591 -40.85 -25.75 20.64
C ALA A 591 -41.40 -26.74 19.61
N LEU A 592 -41.21 -28.05 19.84
CA LEU A 592 -41.74 -29.13 19.01
C LEU A 592 -43.24 -29.32 19.21
N ASP A 593 -43.71 -29.30 20.46
CA ASP A 593 -45.14 -29.42 20.78
C ASP A 593 -45.93 -28.25 20.15
N ASN A 594 -45.40 -27.02 20.25
CA ASN A 594 -45.98 -25.85 19.59
C ASN A 594 -46.00 -25.95 18.05
N GLN A 595 -45.09 -26.71 17.45
CA GLN A 595 -45.08 -26.94 16.00
C GLN A 595 -46.19 -27.91 15.57
N GLN A 596 -46.59 -28.84 16.44
CA GLN A 596 -47.67 -29.79 16.18
C GLN A 596 -49.05 -29.16 16.39
N ALA A 597 -49.16 -28.14 17.25
CA ALA A 597 -50.41 -27.45 17.56
C ALA A 597 -50.85 -26.39 16.51
N ASN A 598 -49.94 -25.92 15.65
CA ASN A 598 -50.20 -24.92 14.60
C ASN A 598 -49.56 -25.38 13.26
N PRO A 599 -50.26 -26.20 12.44
CA PRO A 599 -49.73 -26.73 11.18
C PRO A 599 -49.39 -25.67 10.12
#